data_AF-A0A7J2LLR7-F1
#
_entry.id   AF-A0A7J2LLR7-F1
#
_cell.length_a   1.000
_cell.length_b   1.000
_cell.length_c   1.000
_cell.angle_alpha   90.00
_cell.angle_beta   90.00
_cell.angle_gamma   90.00
#
_symmetry.space_group_name_H-M   'P 1'
#
loop_
_entity.id
_entity.type
_entity.pdbx_description
1 polymer ?
#
loop_
_entity_poly.entity_id
_entity_poly.type
_entity_poly.pdbx_seq_one_letter_code
_entity_poly.pdbx_strand_id
1 'polypeptide(L)' 'MKVEGTHIYVGLKSKPEKGKANADLVKKLAKYFGIPSSRVKIISGFKSREKVIEIRES' A
#
# COMPACT_ATOMS: atom_id res chain seq x y z
N MET A 1 3.76 1.99 -10.83
CA MET A 1 2.44 1.87 -10.17
C MET A 1 1.44 2.10 -11.28
N LYS A 2 0.53 1.16 -11.50
CA LYS A 2 -0.48 1.28 -12.57
C LYS A 2 -1.82 1.58 -11.90
N VAL A 3 -2.51 2.60 -12.39
CA VAL A 3 -3.83 3.00 -11.89
C VAL A 3 -4.84 2.68 -12.99
N GLU A 4 -5.84 1.87 -12.67
CA GLU A 4 -6.95 1.53 -13.57
C GLU A 4 -8.27 1.83 -12.85
N GLY A 5 -8.89 2.96 -13.18
CA GLY A 5 -10.10 3.44 -12.52
C GLY A 5 -9.88 3.60 -11.01
N THR A 6 -10.58 2.79 -10.22
CA THR A 6 -10.49 2.76 -8.75
C THR A 6 -9.46 1.75 -8.21
N HIS A 7 -8.77 1.01 -9.09
CA HIS A 7 -7.81 -0.02 -8.71
C HIS A 7 -6.37 0.44 -8.92
N ILE A 8 -5.53 0.17 -7.93
CA ILE A 8 -4.10 0.51 -7.98
C ILE A 8 -3.29 -0.78 -7.93
N TYR A 9 -2.53 -1.04 -8.98
CA TYR A 9 -1.60 -2.16 -9.05
C TYR A 9 -0.19 -1.71 -8.67
N VAL A 10 0.29 -2.22 -7.53
CA VAL A 10 1.64 -1.96 -7.03
C VAL A 10 2.47 -3.24 -7.11
N GLY A 11 3.47 -3.24 -8.00
CA GLY A 11 4.51 -4.25 -8.00
C GLY A 11 5.45 -4.07 -6.81
N LEU A 12 5.43 -5.03 -5.89
CA LEU A 12 6.39 -5.16 -4.79
C LEU A 12 7.45 -6.20 -5.18
N LYS A 13 8.73 -5.84 -5.06
CA LYS A 13 9.84 -6.79 -5.25
C LYS A 13 10.02 -7.71 -4.04
N SER A 14 9.47 -7.33 -2.89
CA SER A 14 9.60 -8.06 -1.62
C SER A 14 8.74 -9.32 -1.63
N LYS A 15 9.31 -10.45 -1.18
CA LYS A 15 8.57 -11.69 -0.92
C LYS A 15 7.40 -11.42 0.04
N PRO A 16 6.29 -12.18 -0.03
CA PRO A 16 5.11 -11.99 0.81
C PRO A 16 5.34 -12.45 2.27
N GLU A 17 6.51 -12.17 2.84
CA GLU A 17 6.72 -12.20 4.28
C GLU A 17 5.86 -11.08 4.89
N LYS A 18 4.79 -11.50 5.59
CA LYS A 18 3.64 -10.69 6.07
C LYS A 18 3.94 -9.40 6.85
N GLY A 19 5.19 -9.04 7.12
CA GLY A 19 5.60 -7.77 7.72
C GLY A 19 6.35 -6.82 6.77
N LYS A 20 7.30 -7.35 5.99
CA LYS A 20 8.19 -6.52 5.13
C LYS A 20 7.47 -5.96 3.92
N ALA A 21 6.60 -6.75 3.30
CA ALA A 21 5.81 -6.31 2.13
C ALA A 21 4.84 -5.18 2.49
N ASN A 22 4.26 -5.20 3.70
CA ASN A 22 3.33 -4.18 4.17
C ASN A 22 4.04 -2.84 4.40
N ALA A 23 5.19 -2.87 5.09
CA ALA A 23 5.97 -1.67 5.36
C ALA A 23 6.50 -1.03 4.06
N ASP A 24 6.96 -1.85 3.12
CA ASP A 24 7.44 -1.36 1.82
C ASP A 24 6.31 -0.72 1.00
N LEU A 25 5.12 -1.34 0.99
CA LEU A 25 3.93 -0.82 0.33
C LEU A 25 3.50 0.53 0.91
N VAL A 26 3.40 0.62 2.23
CA VAL A 26 3.04 1.85 2.96
C VAL A 26 4.03 2.97 2.63
N LYS A 27 5.35 2.70 2.69
CA LYS A 27 6.37 3.69 2.33
C LYS A 27 6.29 4.14 0.87
N LYS A 28 6.06 3.19 -0.04
CA LYS A 28 5.97 3.47 -1.48
C LYS A 28 4.76 4.33 -1.81
N LEU A 29 3.61 4.04 -1.20
CA LEU A 29 2.40 4.83 -1.33
C LEU A 29 2.56 6.20 -0.69
N ALA A 30 3.08 6.28 0.54
CA ALA A 30 3.35 7.54 1.23
C ALA A 30 4.25 8.47 0.38
N LYS A 31 5.33 7.93 -0.20
CA LYS A 31 6.21 8.69 -1.09
C LYS A 31 5.53 9.11 -2.40
N TYR A 32 4.68 8.25 -2.95
CA TYR A 32 3.96 8.55 -4.20
C TYR A 32 2.93 9.67 -4.01
N PHE A 33 2.19 9.65 -2.90
CA PHE A 33 1.18 10.66 -2.57
C PHE A 33 1.73 11.87 -1.81
N GLY A 34 3.01 11.87 -1.41
CA GLY A 34 3.62 12.96 -0.66
C GLY A 34 3.11 13.11 0.79
N ILE A 35 2.42 12.10 1.32
CA ILE A 35 1.84 12.10 2.66
C ILE A 35 2.68 11.31 3.66
N PRO A 36 2.59 11.62 4.96
CA PRO A 36 3.25 10.82 5.98
C PRO A 36 2.72 9.38 6.00
N SER A 37 3.61 8.41 6.21
CA SER A 37 3.27 6.97 6.29
C SER A 37 2.22 6.64 7.36
N SER A 38 2.10 7.49 8.40
CA SER A 38 1.05 7.39 9.41
C SER A 38 -0.37 7.53 8.83
N ARG A 39 -0.52 8.21 7.68
CA ARG A 39 -1.79 8.40 6.97
C ARG A 39 -2.10 7.31 5.95
N VAL A 40 -1.20 6.32 5.80
CA VAL A 40 -1.38 5.18 4.90
C VAL A 40 -1.53 3.94 5.76
N LYS A 41 -2.74 3.37 5.81
CA LYS A 41 -3.07 2.26 6.70
C LYS A 41 -3.68 1.10 5.92
N ILE A 42 -3.19 -0.11 6.17
CA ILE A 42 -3.83 -1.32 5.62
C ILE A 42 -5.04 -1.61 6.50
N ILE A 43 -6.23 -1.56 5.90
CA ILE A 43 -7.51 -1.83 6.59
C ILE A 43 -7.96 -3.28 6.38
N SER A 44 -7.56 -3.93 5.28
CA SER A 44 -7.88 -5.35 5.05
C SER A 44 -6.87 -6.03 4.12
N GLY A 45 -6.88 -7.37 4.13
CA GLY A 45 -6.05 -8.18 3.23
C GLY A 45 -4.64 -8.50 3.75
N PHE A 46 -4.39 -8.41 5.06
CA PHE A 46 -3.08 -8.76 5.66
C PHE A 46 -2.57 -10.17 5.30
N LYS A 47 -3.47 -11.09 4.98
CA LYS A 47 -3.16 -12.46 4.54
C LYS A 47 -3.51 -12.75 3.08
N SER A 48 -4.02 -11.78 2.33
CA SER A 48 -4.54 -11.96 0.96
C SER A 48 -3.64 -11.26 -0.07
N ARG A 49 -3.76 -11.68 -1.35
CA ARG A 49 -3.13 -11.00 -2.49
C ARG A 49 -3.71 -9.61 -2.72
N GLU A 50 -5.02 -9.48 -2.53
CA GLU A 50 -5.74 -8.21 -2.59
C GLU A 50 -5.74 -7.55 -1.22
N LYS A 51 -5.37 -6.26 -1.19
CA LYS A 51 -5.26 -5.47 0.04
C LYS A 51 -6.03 -4.18 -0.11
N VAL A 52 -6.82 -3.85 0.91
CA VAL A 52 -7.51 -2.57 0.99
C VAL A 52 -6.66 -1.65 1.86
N ILE A 53 -6.32 -0.49 1.30
CA ILE A 53 -5.44 0.48 1.92
C ILE A 53 -6.21 1.80 2.02
N GLU A 54 -6.31 2.32 3.23
CA GLU A 54 -6.84 3.63 3.52
C GLU A 54 -5.72 4.66 3.38
N ILE A 55 -6.01 5.71 2.61
CA ILE A 55 -5.12 6.85 2.44
C ILE A 55 -5.91 8.09 2.88
N ARG A 56 -5.44 8.76 3.93
CA ARG A 56 -6.03 10.02 4.40
C ARG A 56 -5.23 11.20 3.85
N GLU A 57 -5.81 11.97 2.94
CA GLU A 57 -5.36 13.32 2.62
C GLU A 57 -6.15 14.34 3.45
N SER A 58 -5.52 15.47 3.78
CA SER A 58 -6.18 16.64 4.39
C SER A 58 -6.04 17.81 3.47
#